data_AF-A0A6S6TQA0-F1
#
_entry.id   AF-A0A6S6TQA0-F1
#
_cell.length_a   1.000
_cell.length_b   1.000
_cell.length_c   1.000
_cell.angle_alpha   90.00
_cell.angle_beta   90.00
_cell.angle_gamma   90.00
#
_symmetry.space_group_name_H-M   'P 1'
#
loop_
_entity.id
_entity.type
_entity.pdbx_description
1 polymer ?
#
loop_
_entity_poly.entity_id
_entity_poly.type
_entity_poly.pdbx_seq_one_letter_code
_entity_poly.pdbx_strand_id
1 'polypeptide(L)'
;MDQQLNIQSQQKDLYISKERGLVPLATSIDIPQTSPGETVELSVTFKAPSYPCTTISYWKSVDKDTQALFPNKEELSCLVNVIAL
;
A
#
# COMPACT_ATOMS: atom_id res chain seq x y z
N MET A 1 25.96 -4.01 4.87
CA MET A 1 24.93 -3.67 5.87
C MET A 1 23.74 -3.26 5.03
N ASP A 2 22.88 -4.21 4.74
CA ASP A 2 21.93 -4.10 3.64
C ASP A 2 20.67 -3.41 4.16
N GLN A 3 20.33 -2.28 3.55
CA GLN A 3 19.09 -1.58 3.86
C GLN A 3 17.93 -2.38 3.27
N GLN A 4 17.11 -2.95 4.14
CA GLN A 4 15.85 -3.58 3.75
C GLN A 4 14.81 -2.47 3.54
N LEU A 5 14.28 -2.39 2.33
CA LEU A 5 13.29 -1.40 1.94
C LEU A 5 11.91 -2.05 2.00
N ASN A 6 10.89 -1.29 2.40
CA ASN A 6 9.52 -1.77 2.50
C ASN A 6 8.57 -0.82 1.78
N ILE A 7 7.39 -1.30 1.38
CA ILE A 7 6.27 -0.42 1.02
C ILE A 7 5.21 -0.54 2.11
N GLN A 8 4.75 0.61 2.61
CA GLN A 8 3.76 0.69 3.69
C GLN A 8 2.48 1.40 3.27
N SER A 9 1.36 0.94 3.82
CA SER A 9 0.05 1.56 3.60
C SER A 9 -0.04 2.90 4.33
N GLN A 10 -0.49 3.93 3.62
CA GLN A 10 -0.65 5.30 4.11
C GLN A 10 -2.13 5.65 4.33
N GLN A 11 -2.96 4.71 4.84
CA GLN A 11 -4.35 5.02 5.20
C GLN A 11 -4.35 6.12 6.26
N LYS A 12 -4.48 7.39 5.83
CA LYS A 12 -4.69 8.54 6.69
C LYS A 12 -5.92 8.28 7.53
N ASP A 13 -5.81 8.53 8.83
CA ASP A 13 -6.86 8.43 9.86
C ASP A 13 -8.04 9.42 9.64
N LEU A 14 -8.55 9.54 8.43
CA LEU A 14 -9.94 9.93 8.24
C LEU A 14 -10.75 8.72 8.68
N TYR A 15 -11.69 8.91 9.61
CA TYR A 15 -12.58 7.93 10.27
C TYR A 15 -13.40 7.02 9.33
N ILE A 16 -12.73 6.36 8.39
CA ILE A 16 -13.22 5.22 7.65
C ILE A 16 -12.98 4.08 8.64
N SER A 17 -14.02 3.70 9.39
CA SER A 17 -13.98 2.45 10.13
C SER A 17 -13.42 1.37 9.20
N LYS A 18 -12.55 0.46 9.69
CA LYS A 18 -11.93 -0.61 8.88
C LYS A 18 -12.91 -1.33 7.94
N GLU A 19 -14.20 -1.31 8.26
CA GLU A 19 -15.31 -1.86 7.48
C GLU A 19 -15.62 -1.12 6.17
N ARG A 20 -15.08 0.08 5.95
CA ARG A 20 -15.45 1.01 4.88
C ARG A 20 -14.39 1.23 3.80
N GLY A 21 -13.22 0.64 3.94
CA GLY A 21 -12.09 0.81 3.02
C GLY A 21 -11.61 -0.51 2.42
N LEU A 22 -10.82 -0.44 1.35
CA LEU A 22 -10.04 -1.57 0.87
C LEU A 22 -8.98 -1.93 1.93
N VAL A 23 -9.18 -3.04 2.66
CA VAL A 23 -8.33 -3.41 3.80
C VAL A 23 -7.22 -4.34 3.32
N PRO A 24 -5.94 -3.95 3.40
CA PRO A 24 -4.86 -4.87 3.09
C PRO A 24 -4.69 -5.91 4.20
N LEU A 25 -4.32 -7.14 3.82
CA LEU A 25 -4.03 -8.20 4.78
C LEU A 25 -2.71 -7.97 5.53
N ALA A 26 -1.77 -7.27 4.90
CA ALA A 26 -0.52 -6.79 5.49
C ALA A 26 -0.35 -5.31 5.19
N THR A 27 0.03 -4.49 6.16
CA THR A 27 0.24 -3.04 5.98
C THR A 27 1.66 -2.67 5.56
N SER A 28 2.56 -3.66 5.47
CA SER A 28 3.94 -3.52 5.03
C SER A 28 4.34 -4.74 4.20
N ILE A 29 5.09 -4.53 3.12
CA ILE A 29 5.67 -5.60 2.30
C ILE A 29 7.13 -5.28 2.03
N ASP A 30 7.98 -6.28 2.19
CA ASP A 30 9.40 -6.18 1.92
C ASP A 30 9.65 -6.06 0.42
N ILE A 31 10.45 -5.07 0.04
CA ILE A 31 11.03 -4.98 -1.30
C ILE A 31 12.30 -5.84 -1.25
N PRO A 32 12.40 -6.91 -2.05
CA PRO A 32 13.62 -7.71 -2.09
C PRO A 32 14.77 -6.87 -2.62
N GLN A 33 16.01 -7.33 -2.40
CA GLN A 33 17.20 -6.67 -2.94
C GLN A 33 17.05 -6.53 -4.46
N THR A 34 16.96 -5.28 -4.93
CA THR A 34 16.68 -4.91 -6.31
C THR A 34 17.79 -3.98 -6.80
N SER A 35 18.47 -4.35 -7.88
CA SER A 35 19.61 -3.60 -8.41
C SER A 35 19.15 -2.32 -9.15
N PRO A 36 20.02 -1.32 -9.33
CA PRO A 36 19.71 -0.15 -10.14
C PRO A 36 19.28 -0.54 -11.57
N GLY A 37 18.09 -0.11 -11.99
CA GLY A 37 17.51 -0.43 -13.30
C GLY A 37 16.75 -1.76 -13.36
N GLU A 38 16.78 -2.57 -12.29
CA GLU A 38 16.00 -3.80 -12.17
C GLU A 38 14.54 -3.49 -11.83
N THR A 39 13.63 -4.36 -12.28
CA THR A 39 12.20 -4.30 -11.99
C THR A 39 11.80 -5.52 -11.19
N VAL A 40 11.01 -5.30 -10.13
CA VAL A 40 10.46 -6.36 -9.29
C VAL A 40 8.93 -6.26 -9.22
N GLU A 41 8.26 -7.40 -9.10
CA GLU A 41 6.83 -7.47 -8.84
C GLU A 41 6.57 -7.58 -7.33
N LEU A 42 5.69 -6.72 -6.81
CA LEU A 42 5.23 -6.75 -5.44
C LEU A 42 3.72 -6.96 -5.44
N SER A 43 3.22 -7.78 -4.52
CA SER A 43 1.81 -8.16 -4.46
C SER A 43 1.21 -7.90 -3.08
N VAL A 44 0.10 -7.18 -3.02
CA VAL A 44 -0.69 -6.98 -1.80
C VAL A 44 -2.04 -7.67 -1.97
N THR A 45 -2.44 -8.49 -1.00
CA THR A 45 -3.81 -9.02 -0.92
C THR A 45 -4.70 -8.06 -0.14
N PHE A 46 -5.92 -7.83 -0.64
CA PHE A 46 -6.91 -6.97 -0.01
C PHE A 46 -8.22 -7.72 0.28
N LYS A 47 -8.93 -7.25 1.32
CA LYS A 47 -10.34 -7.54 1.55
C LYS A 47 -11.18 -6.36 1.08
N ALA A 48 -12.13 -6.61 0.19
CA ALA A 48 -13.08 -5.61 -0.26
C ALA A 48 -14.08 -5.23 0.86
N PRO A 49 -14.55 -3.97 0.89
CA PRO A 49 -15.71 -3.54 1.68
C PRO A 49 -16.95 -4.42 1.47
N SER A 50 -17.80 -4.54 2.49
CA SER A 50 -19.03 -5.34 2.45
C SER A 50 -20.22 -4.64 1.79
N TYR A 51 -20.02 -3.46 1.23
CA TYR A 51 -21.06 -2.67 0.57
C TYR A 51 -20.51 -2.00 -0.69
N PRO A 52 -21.37 -1.66 -1.67
CA PRO A 52 -20.92 -1.02 -2.90
C PRO A 52 -20.31 0.36 -2.65
N CYS A 53 -19.09 0.58 -3.12
CA CYS A 53 -18.40 1.85 -2.99
C CYS A 53 -17.16 1.94 -3.88
N THR A 54 -16.74 3.17 -4.18
CA THR A 54 -15.40 3.44 -4.66
C THR A 54 -14.45 3.59 -3.47
N THR A 55 -13.35 2.84 -3.46
CA THR A 55 -12.37 2.89 -2.38
C THR A 55 -10.94 2.82 -2.93
N ILE A 56 -10.00 3.44 -2.22
CA ILE A 56 -8.60 3.53 -2.62
C ILE A 56 -7.68 3.13 -1.46
N SER A 57 -6.60 2.43 -1.79
CA SER A 57 -5.51 2.13 -0.87
C SER A 57 -4.21 2.76 -1.38
N TYR A 58 -3.56 3.56 -0.54
CA TYR A 58 -2.31 4.27 -0.87
C TYR A 58 -1.10 3.61 -0.22
N TRP A 59 0.02 3.65 -0.93
CA TRP A 59 1.25 2.92 -0.60
C TRP A 59 2.49 3.77 -0.91
N LYS A 60 3.45 3.79 0.02
CA LYS A 60 4.71 4.52 -0.15
C LYS A 60 5.90 3.67 0.27
N SER A 61 6.99 3.76 -0.48
CA SER A 61 8.24 3.11 -0.13
C SER A 61 8.88 3.83 1.06
N VAL A 62 9.26 3.07 2.06
CA VAL A 62 9.90 3.52 3.30
C VAL A 62 11.17 2.73 3.58
N ASP A 63 12.07 3.33 4.34
CA ASP A 63 13.21 2.62 4.91
C ASP A 63 12.81 1.80 6.15
N LYS A 64 13.80 1.12 6.74
CA LYS A 64 13.66 0.35 7.99
C LYS A 64 13.15 1.17 9.19
N ASP A 65 13.36 2.50 9.16
CA ASP A 65 12.97 3.43 10.21
C ASP A 65 11.63 4.10 9.88
N THR A 66 10.89 3.55 8.89
CA THR A 66 9.57 4.01 8.40
C THR A 66 9.58 5.40 7.77
N GLN A 67 10.75 5.91 7.39
CA GLN A 67 10.86 7.18 6.68
C GLN A 67 10.66 6.99 5.19
N ALA A 68 9.89 7.89 4.57
CA ALA A 68 9.62 7.82 3.13
C ALA A 68 10.91 8.03 2.32
N LEU A 69 11.24 7.06 1.46
CA LEU A 69 12.46 7.08 0.63
C LEU A 69 12.38 8.12 -0.49
N PHE A 70 11.19 8.34 -1.03
CA PHE A 70 10.93 9.27 -2.12
C PHE A 70 9.80 10.24 -1.73
N PRO A 71 10.06 11.18 -0.80
CA PRO A 71 9.00 12.02 -0.22
C PRO A 71 8.25 12.84 -1.27
N ASN A 72 8.97 13.32 -2.29
CA ASN A 72 8.43 14.17 -3.37
C ASN A 72 7.79 13.39 -4.51
N LYS A 73 7.75 12.06 -4.45
CA LYS A 73 7.06 11.22 -5.43
C LYS A 73 5.65 10.90 -4.95
N GLU A 74 4.74 10.82 -5.92
CA GLU A 74 3.37 10.36 -5.70
C GLU A 74 3.37 8.92 -5.17
N GLU A 75 2.33 8.60 -4.40
CA GLU A 75 2.11 7.29 -3.82
C GLU A 75 1.59 6.31 -4.88
N LEU A 76 1.91 5.03 -4.71
CA LEU A 76 1.23 3.98 -5.46
C LEU A 76 -0.19 3.86 -4.92
N SER A 77 -1.16 3.63 -5.81
CA SER A 77 -2.56 3.50 -5.41
C SER A 77 -3.24 2.30 -6.05
N CYS A 78 -4.12 1.67 -5.27
CA CYS A 78 -5.08 0.69 -5.74
C CYS A 78 -6.47 1.28 -5.57
N LEU A 79 -7.07 1.75 -6.68
CA LEU A 79 -8.42 2.30 -6.73
C LEU A 79 -9.37 1.25 -7.30
N VAL A 80 -10.41 0.89 -6.54
CA VAL A 80 -11.39 -0.11 -6.95
C VAL A 80 -12.81 0.39 -6.76
N ASN A 81 -13.71 -0.07 -7.62
CA ASN A 81 -15.16 0.10 -7.47
C ASN A 81 -15.78 -1.24 -7.07
N VAL A 82 -16.31 -1.32 -5.85
CA VAL A 82 -17.04 -2.49 -5.35
C VAL A 82 -18.49 -2.34 -5.75
N ILE A 83 -19.03 -3.38 -6.41
CA ILE A 83 -20.43 -3.43 -6.85
C ILE A 83 -21.18 -4.54 -6.09
N ALA A 84 -22.49 -4.38 -5.91
CA ALA A 84 -23.34 -5.47 -5.43
C ALA A 84 -23.57 -6.46 -6.59
N LEU A 85 -23.63 -7.74 -6.26
CA LEU A 85 -24.02 -8.81 -7.17
C LEU A 85 -25.54 -9.00 -7.18
#